data_AF-A0A538RQ00-F1
#
_entry.id   AF-A0A538RQ00-F1
#
_cell.length_a   1.000
_cell.length_b   1.000
_cell.length_c   1.000
_cell.angle_alpha   90.00
_cell.angle_beta   90.00
_cell.angle_gamma   90.00
#
_symmetry.space_group_name_H-M   'P 1'
#
loop_
_entity.id
_entity.type
_entity.pdbx_description
1 polymer ?
#
loop_
_entity_poly.entity_id
_entity_poly.type
_entity_poly.pdbx_seq_one_letter_code
_entity_poly.pdbx_strand_id
1 'polypeptide(L)'
;MNYLLLLLILALAAPVGAAERPEGTNCRLSAPPESAGEEFSHGAILRIYPRARDINGAYTGCQLMWAPDGAKWVIISATEVVRGDPVRIWSPHAGDPQLTACQYKNGRVISGVAETCAAPEFLAAKSLAPGCVKRLQEAVATGGLGAPKPNGCEYE
;
A
#
# COMPACT_ATOMS: atom_id res chain seq x y z
N MET A 1 9.03 54.74 24.36
CA MET A 1 8.41 53.76 25.27
C MET A 1 7.16 53.21 24.56
N ASN A 2 7.32 52.44 23.48
CA ASN A 2 7.59 50.99 23.38
C ASN A 2 6.40 50.10 23.80
N TYR A 3 5.41 49.94 22.92
CA TYR A 3 4.44 48.81 22.91
C TYR A 3 4.13 48.33 21.49
N LEU A 4 5.07 48.49 20.55
CA LEU A 4 4.96 48.01 19.16
C LEU A 4 5.48 46.57 19.03
N LEU A 5 5.19 45.71 20.01
CA LEU A 5 5.84 44.39 20.12
C LEU A 5 4.92 43.28 20.65
N LEU A 6 3.64 43.27 20.29
CA LEU A 6 2.70 42.25 20.77
C LEU A 6 1.77 41.66 19.71
N LEU A 7 2.18 41.64 18.43
CA LEU A 7 1.35 41.08 17.34
C LEU A 7 2.10 40.15 16.37
N LEU A 8 3.20 39.52 16.79
CA LEU A 8 4.03 38.68 15.92
C LEU A 8 4.27 37.25 16.43
N ILE A 9 3.26 36.64 17.07
CA ILE A 9 3.31 35.20 17.41
C ILE A 9 1.96 34.52 17.13
N LEU A 10 1.37 34.75 15.95
CA LEU A 10 0.63 33.68 15.28
C LEU A 10 1.64 32.90 14.45
N ALA A 11 2.46 32.12 15.15
CA ALA A 11 3.28 31.09 14.53
C ALA A 11 2.33 30.19 13.73
N LEU A 12 2.67 30.02 12.45
CA LEU A 12 2.01 29.09 11.55
C LEU A 12 2.07 27.69 12.17
N ALA A 13 1.03 27.31 12.91
CA ALA A 13 0.66 25.91 13.00
C ALA A 13 0.15 25.53 11.61
N ALA A 14 1.08 25.24 10.69
CA ALA A 14 0.73 24.50 9.50
C ALA A 14 0.05 23.23 10.03
N PRO A 15 -1.23 22.97 9.71
CA PRO A 15 -1.79 21.68 10.02
C PRO A 15 -0.83 20.66 9.44
N VAL A 16 -0.42 19.67 10.24
CA VAL A 16 0.24 18.48 9.73
C VAL A 16 -0.78 17.84 8.79
N GLY A 17 -0.78 18.31 7.54
CA GLY A 17 -1.71 17.90 6.52
C GLY A 17 -1.47 16.43 6.28
N ALA A 18 -2.55 15.65 6.24
CA ALA A 18 -2.48 14.28 5.77
C ALA A 18 -1.66 14.26 4.48
N ALA A 19 -0.67 13.36 4.40
CA ALA A 19 0.21 13.28 3.25
C ALA A 19 -0.61 13.23 1.96
N GLU A 20 -0.23 14.03 0.97
CA GLU A 20 -0.96 14.07 -0.29
C GLU A 20 -0.91 12.70 -0.98
N ARG A 21 -2.01 12.35 -1.64
CA ARG A 21 -2.09 11.12 -2.42
C ARG A 21 -1.00 11.13 -3.50
N PRO A 22 -0.26 10.03 -3.70
CA PRO A 22 0.71 9.96 -4.80
C PRO A 22 0.05 10.08 -6.17
N GLU A 23 0.82 10.59 -7.12
CA GLU A 23 0.41 10.84 -8.50
C GLU A 23 1.22 9.99 -9.47
N GLY A 24 0.66 9.74 -10.66
CA GLY A 24 1.33 9.01 -11.74
C GLY A 24 0.70 7.66 -12.08
N THR A 25 1.50 6.78 -12.69
CA THR A 25 1.05 5.49 -13.23
C THR A 25 0.36 4.65 -12.16
N ASN A 26 -0.85 4.17 -12.45
CA ASN A 26 -1.69 3.36 -11.56
C ASN A 26 -2.13 4.03 -10.25
N CYS A 27 -1.73 5.27 -9.93
CA CYS A 27 -2.02 5.89 -8.64
C CYS A 27 -3.48 6.33 -8.43
N ARG A 28 -4.27 6.45 -9.51
CA ARG A 28 -5.66 6.97 -9.50
C ARG A 28 -6.69 6.00 -10.08
N LEU A 29 -6.38 4.70 -10.16
CA LEU A 29 -7.35 3.71 -10.61
C LEU A 29 -8.53 3.63 -9.62
N SER A 30 -9.76 3.69 -10.14
CA SER A 30 -10.98 3.65 -9.32
C SER A 30 -11.38 2.24 -8.87
N ALA A 31 -10.89 1.22 -9.57
CA ALA A 31 -11.14 -0.19 -9.28
C ALA A 31 -9.90 -1.04 -9.67
N PRO A 32 -9.71 -2.21 -9.06
CA PRO A 32 -8.65 -3.13 -9.45
C PRO A 32 -8.89 -3.66 -10.87
N PRO A 33 -7.86 -3.70 -11.74
CA PRO A 33 -7.97 -4.39 -13.02
C PRO A 33 -8.11 -5.91 -12.83
N GLU A 34 -8.52 -6.62 -13.88
CA GLU A 34 -8.66 -8.08 -13.88
C GLU A 34 -7.32 -8.78 -13.56
N SER A 35 -6.21 -8.19 -14.03
CA SER A 35 -4.85 -8.67 -13.77
C SER A 35 -4.32 -8.37 -12.37
N ALA A 36 -5.09 -7.68 -11.51
CA ALA A 36 -4.67 -7.44 -10.13
C ALA A 36 -4.48 -8.76 -9.38
N GLY A 37 -3.41 -8.84 -8.59
CA GLY A 37 -3.19 -9.97 -7.70
C GLY A 37 -4.22 -10.03 -6.58
N GLU A 38 -4.22 -11.13 -5.85
CA GLU A 38 -5.15 -11.40 -4.77
C GLU A 38 -4.40 -11.63 -3.45
N GLU A 39 -5.01 -11.16 -2.37
CA GLU A 39 -4.64 -11.50 -0.99
C GLU A 39 -5.93 -11.90 -0.26
N PHE A 40 -5.88 -12.96 0.54
CA PHE A 40 -7.01 -13.37 1.35
C PHE A 40 -6.71 -13.06 2.82
N SER A 41 -7.31 -11.99 3.31
CA SER A 41 -7.07 -11.48 4.67
C SER A 41 -8.38 -11.26 5.39
N HIS A 42 -8.47 -11.74 6.63
CA HIS A 42 -9.63 -11.57 7.52
C HIS A 42 -11.00 -11.91 6.87
N GLY A 43 -11.04 -12.92 5.99
CA GLY A 43 -12.28 -13.35 5.32
C GLY A 43 -12.66 -12.53 4.08
N ALA A 44 -11.85 -11.55 3.69
CA ALA A 44 -12.03 -10.75 2.48
C ALA A 44 -10.93 -11.02 1.46
N ILE A 45 -11.28 -10.93 0.17
CA ILE A 45 -10.31 -10.93 -0.93
C ILE A 45 -9.93 -9.47 -1.19
N LEU A 46 -8.70 -9.12 -0.85
CA LEU A 46 -8.08 -7.87 -1.25
C LEU A 46 -7.51 -8.02 -2.67
N ARG A 47 -7.47 -6.91 -3.39
CA ARG A 47 -6.89 -6.85 -4.75
C ARG A 47 -5.67 -5.93 -4.72
N ILE A 48 -4.59 -6.31 -5.41
CA ILE A 48 -3.32 -5.57 -5.38
C ILE A 48 -2.83 -5.36 -6.82
N TYR A 49 -2.49 -4.13 -7.21
CA TYR A 49 -2.00 -3.83 -8.56
C TYR A 49 -1.01 -2.64 -8.63
N PRO A 50 0.09 -2.75 -9.40
CA PRO A 50 0.57 -3.97 -10.06
C PRO A 50 1.01 -5.03 -9.04
N ARG A 51 1.21 -6.28 -9.48
CA ARG A 51 1.79 -7.30 -8.59
C ARG A 51 3.24 -6.96 -8.32
N ALA A 52 3.77 -7.29 -7.14
CA ALA A 52 5.14 -6.93 -6.77
C ALA A 52 6.19 -7.45 -7.76
N ARG A 53 6.00 -8.66 -8.30
CA ARG A 53 6.85 -9.22 -9.36
C ARG A 53 6.96 -8.36 -10.64
N ASP A 54 5.96 -7.53 -10.91
CA ASP A 54 5.90 -6.68 -12.11
C ASP A 54 6.51 -5.29 -11.84
N ILE A 55 6.89 -4.99 -10.59
CA ILE A 55 7.57 -3.77 -10.18
C ILE A 55 9.08 -3.98 -10.34
N ASN A 56 9.64 -3.45 -11.42
CA ASN A 56 11.07 -3.52 -11.73
C ASN A 56 11.74 -2.14 -11.66
N GLY A 57 13.06 -2.09 -11.91
CA GLY A 57 13.86 -0.85 -11.84
C GLY A 57 13.43 0.27 -12.80
N ALA A 58 12.58 -0.02 -13.79
CA ALA A 58 12.02 1.00 -14.68
C ALA A 58 10.65 1.53 -14.20
N TYR A 59 9.97 0.82 -13.29
CA TYR A 59 8.63 1.18 -12.85
C TYR A 59 8.64 2.42 -11.94
N THR A 60 7.83 3.41 -12.29
CA THR A 60 7.50 4.55 -11.42
C THR A 60 5.99 4.74 -11.44
N GLY A 61 5.37 4.80 -10.25
CA GLY A 61 3.92 4.83 -10.10
C GLY A 61 3.48 4.36 -8.72
N CYS A 62 2.31 3.74 -8.63
CA CYS A 62 1.78 3.19 -7.38
C CYS A 62 1.43 1.72 -7.46
N GLN A 63 1.73 1.01 -6.39
CA GLN A 63 1.02 -0.21 -6.05
C GLN A 63 -0.18 0.13 -5.17
N LEU A 64 -1.37 -0.10 -5.71
CA LEU A 64 -2.63 0.10 -5.00
C LEU A 64 -3.12 -1.22 -4.40
N MET A 65 -3.72 -1.11 -3.22
CA MET A 65 -4.45 -2.19 -2.57
C MET A 65 -5.91 -1.76 -2.37
N TRP A 66 -6.84 -2.65 -2.75
CA TRP A 66 -8.27 -2.44 -2.57
C TRP A 66 -8.87 -3.47 -1.63
N ALA A 67 -9.83 -3.02 -0.84
CA ALA A 67 -10.78 -3.88 -0.13
C ALA A 67 -12.16 -3.79 -0.79
N PRO A 68 -12.96 -4.87 -0.70
CA PRO A 68 -14.36 -4.81 -1.12
C PRO A 68 -15.17 -3.97 -0.12
N ASP A 69 -16.06 -3.14 -0.64
CA ASP A 69 -17.06 -2.37 0.11
C ASP A 69 -18.44 -2.56 -0.56
N GLY A 70 -19.20 -3.54 -0.08
CA GLY A 70 -20.41 -4.02 -0.73
C GLY A 70 -20.13 -4.49 -2.16
N ALA A 71 -20.71 -3.80 -3.16
CA ALA A 71 -20.49 -4.08 -4.58
C ALA A 71 -19.35 -3.26 -5.21
N LYS A 72 -18.65 -2.44 -4.42
CA LYS A 72 -17.59 -1.52 -4.87
C LYS A 72 -16.22 -1.96 -4.35
N TRP A 73 -15.20 -1.32 -4.91
CA TRP A 73 -13.83 -1.41 -4.43
C TRP A 73 -13.42 -0.07 -3.83
N VAL A 74 -12.77 -0.10 -2.68
CA VAL A 74 -12.18 1.08 -2.03
C VAL A 74 -10.70 0.88 -1.87
N ILE A 75 -9.91 1.92 -2.16
CA ILE A 75 -8.47 1.88 -1.94
C ILE A 75 -8.23 1.96 -0.44
N ILE A 76 -7.44 1.04 0.09
CA ILE A 76 -7.03 1.05 1.50
C ILE A 76 -5.59 1.51 1.68
N SER A 77 -4.75 1.35 0.65
CA SER A 77 -3.40 1.89 0.61
C SER A 77 -2.89 2.09 -0.81
N ALA A 78 -1.90 2.97 -0.94
CA ALA A 78 -1.06 3.15 -2.12
C ALA A 78 0.41 3.19 -1.66
N THR A 79 1.24 2.31 -2.20
CA THR A 79 2.70 2.41 -2.08
C THR A 79 3.22 3.17 -3.29
N GLU A 80 3.84 4.33 -3.07
CA GLU A 80 4.54 5.05 -4.13
C GLU A 80 5.86 4.35 -4.45
N VAL A 81 6.16 4.18 -5.73
CA VAL A 81 7.35 3.51 -6.22
C VAL A 81 8.07 4.40 -7.22
N VAL A 82 9.38 4.56 -7.06
CA VAL A 82 10.24 5.33 -7.95
C VAL A 82 11.38 4.45 -8.45
N ARG A 83 11.40 4.18 -9.76
CA ARG A 83 12.40 3.28 -10.40
C ARG A 83 12.55 1.94 -9.67
N GLY A 84 11.41 1.33 -9.33
CA GLY A 84 11.33 0.05 -8.63
C GLY A 84 11.55 0.10 -7.12
N ASP A 85 11.91 1.25 -6.55
CA ASP A 85 12.11 1.42 -5.10
C ASP A 85 10.82 1.97 -4.46
N PRO A 86 10.18 1.24 -3.52
CA PRO A 86 9.08 1.78 -2.73
C PRO A 86 9.58 2.92 -1.82
N VAL A 87 8.96 4.10 -1.93
CA VAL A 87 9.47 5.32 -1.26
C VAL A 87 8.57 5.82 -0.13
N ARG A 88 7.27 5.48 -0.12
CA ARG A 88 6.35 5.76 0.99
C ARG A 88 5.03 5.01 0.83
N ILE A 89 4.27 4.92 1.92
CA ILE A 89 2.89 4.45 1.93
C ILE A 89 1.96 5.63 2.16
N TRP A 90 0.86 5.65 1.41
CA TRP A 90 -0.27 6.54 1.60
C TRP A 90 -1.54 5.72 1.85
N SER A 91 -2.46 6.24 2.65
CA SER A 91 -3.79 5.66 2.85
C SER A 91 -4.84 6.78 2.86
N PRO A 92 -6.03 6.57 2.26
CA PRO A 92 -7.13 7.53 2.36
C PRO A 92 -7.81 7.50 3.74
N HIS A 93 -7.65 6.41 4.48
CA HIS A 93 -8.09 6.32 5.86
C HIS A 93 -7.03 6.95 6.75
N ALA A 94 -7.41 7.46 7.93
CA ALA A 94 -6.45 7.87 8.95
C ALA A 94 -5.66 6.63 9.40
N GLY A 95 -4.69 6.23 8.60
CA GLY A 95 -3.72 5.21 8.93
C GLY A 95 -2.90 5.68 10.11
N ASP A 96 -2.10 4.78 10.69
CA ASP A 96 -1.15 5.18 11.72
C ASP A 96 -0.29 6.34 11.18
N PRO A 97 -0.37 7.54 11.80
CA PRO A 97 0.42 8.70 11.37
C PRO A 97 1.92 8.39 11.38
N GLN A 98 2.36 7.46 12.21
CA GLN A 98 3.75 7.03 12.27
C GLN A 98 4.15 6.25 11.02
N LEU A 99 3.30 5.35 10.53
CA LEU A 99 3.56 4.58 9.30
C LEU A 99 3.56 5.45 8.05
N THR A 100 2.60 6.38 7.96
CA THR A 100 2.44 7.25 6.79
C THR A 100 3.42 8.43 6.75
N ALA A 101 4.11 8.72 7.86
CA ALA A 101 5.22 9.69 7.91
C ALA A 101 6.55 9.11 7.38
N CYS A 102 6.65 7.79 7.23
CA CYS A 102 7.88 7.13 6.83
C CYS A 102 8.20 7.34 5.35
N GLN A 103 9.43 7.74 5.06
CA GLN A 103 9.99 7.78 3.71
C GLN A 103 11.18 6.84 3.62
N TYR A 104 11.33 6.24 2.44
CA TYR A 104 12.31 5.21 2.19
C TYR A 104 13.15 5.53 0.96
N LYS A 105 14.38 5.02 0.98
CA LYS A 105 15.28 5.06 -0.17
C LYS A 105 16.25 3.89 -0.10
N ASN A 106 16.33 3.13 -1.19
CA ASN A 106 17.18 1.95 -1.33
C ASN A 106 17.00 0.98 -0.15
N GLY A 107 15.74 0.69 0.20
CA GLY A 107 15.40 -0.22 1.30
C GLY A 107 15.80 0.27 2.70
N ARG A 108 15.88 1.59 2.93
CA ARG A 108 16.17 2.18 4.24
C ARG A 108 15.22 3.32 4.55
N VAL A 109 14.85 3.45 5.82
CA VAL A 109 14.13 4.62 6.33
C VAL A 109 15.05 5.84 6.27
N ILE A 110 14.60 6.90 5.60
CA ILE A 110 15.29 8.20 5.52
C ILE A 110 14.53 9.32 6.23
N SER A 111 13.26 9.08 6.58
CA SER A 111 12.41 9.97 7.37
C SER A 111 11.37 9.12 8.13
N GLY A 112 10.99 9.54 9.33
CA GLY A 112 10.13 8.77 10.25
C GLY A 112 10.91 8.18 11.43
N VAL A 113 10.21 7.48 12.32
CA VAL A 113 10.82 6.77 13.45
C VAL A 113 11.05 5.33 13.00
N ALA A 114 12.31 4.93 12.84
CA ALA A 114 12.69 3.67 12.19
C ALA A 114 12.05 2.44 12.85
N GLU A 115 11.86 2.48 14.17
CA GLU A 115 11.28 1.41 14.98
C GLU A 115 9.77 1.24 14.77
N THR A 116 9.10 2.26 14.24
CA THR A 116 7.65 2.26 14.02
C THR A 116 7.28 2.26 12.54
N CYS A 117 8.26 2.51 11.66
CA CYS A 117 8.11 2.32 10.23
C CYS A 117 7.93 0.85 9.86
N ALA A 118 7.16 0.60 8.80
CA ALA A 118 7.09 -0.72 8.20
C ALA A 118 8.49 -1.15 7.71
N ALA A 119 8.82 -2.43 7.85
CA ALA A 119 10.08 -2.93 7.32
C ALA A 119 10.09 -2.77 5.78
N PRO A 120 11.16 -2.24 5.18
CA PRO A 120 11.20 -1.89 3.76
C PRO A 120 10.81 -3.02 2.80
N GLU A 121 11.13 -4.27 3.15
CA GLU A 121 10.79 -5.47 2.38
C GLU A 121 9.29 -5.76 2.28
N PHE A 122 8.46 -5.12 3.12
CA PHE A 122 6.99 -5.26 3.10
C PHE A 122 6.27 -4.09 2.43
N LEU A 123 7.00 -3.08 1.91
CA LEU A 123 6.37 -1.91 1.28
C LEU A 123 5.69 -2.26 -0.04
N ALA A 124 6.34 -3.10 -0.85
CA ALA A 124 5.71 -3.70 -2.02
C ALA A 124 5.01 -4.99 -1.59
N ALA A 125 3.68 -4.93 -1.51
CA ALA A 125 2.84 -6.06 -1.14
C ALA A 125 2.93 -7.16 -2.21
N LYS A 126 3.37 -8.34 -1.78
CA LYS A 126 3.28 -9.56 -2.60
C LYS A 126 1.83 -10.01 -2.69
N SER A 127 1.51 -10.69 -3.78
CA SER A 127 0.15 -11.15 -4.02
C SER A 127 0.14 -12.48 -4.77
N LEU A 128 -0.94 -13.22 -4.61
CA LEU A 128 -1.26 -14.34 -5.48
C LEU A 128 -1.62 -13.83 -6.88
N ALA A 129 -1.48 -14.69 -7.89
CA ALA A 129 -2.02 -14.41 -9.20
C ALA A 129 -3.57 -14.29 -9.18
N PRO A 130 -4.19 -13.58 -10.13
CA PRO A 130 -5.65 -13.51 -10.23
C PRO A 130 -6.30 -14.91 -10.25
N GLY A 131 -7.39 -15.09 -9.51
CA GLY A 131 -8.13 -16.35 -9.41
C GLY A 131 -7.51 -17.40 -8.48
N CYS A 132 -6.34 -17.15 -7.89
CA CYS A 132 -5.68 -18.13 -7.03
C CYS A 132 -6.37 -18.32 -5.68
N VAL A 133 -7.05 -17.31 -5.12
CA VAL A 133 -7.79 -17.50 -3.87
C VAL A 133 -8.87 -18.55 -4.04
N LYS A 134 -9.64 -18.50 -5.13
CA LYS A 134 -10.66 -19.49 -5.44
C LYS A 134 -10.06 -20.90 -5.58
N ARG A 135 -8.98 -21.04 -6.33
CA ARG A 135 -8.30 -22.33 -6.53
C ARG A 135 -7.75 -22.91 -5.22
N LEU A 136 -7.24 -22.05 -4.34
CA LEU A 136 -6.78 -22.46 -3.01
C LEU A 136 -7.96 -22.93 -2.14
N GLN A 137 -9.07 -22.21 -2.14
CA GLN A 137 -10.28 -22.61 -1.41
C GLN A 137 -10.82 -23.95 -1.92
N GLU A 138 -10.86 -24.17 -3.23
CA GLU A 138 -11.25 -25.44 -3.86
C GLU A 138 -10.31 -26.59 -3.46
N ALA A 139 -9.00 -26.34 -3.44
CA ALA A 139 -8.01 -27.33 -3.00
C ALA A 139 -8.23 -27.72 -1.53
N VAL A 140 -8.47 -26.76 -0.65
CA VAL A 140 -8.78 -27.01 0.77
C VAL A 140 -10.12 -27.72 0.95
N ALA A 141 -11.15 -27.34 0.19
CA ALA A 141 -12.46 -27.99 0.24
C ALA A 141 -12.38 -29.47 -0.17
N THR A 142 -11.48 -29.80 -1.09
CA THR A 142 -11.33 -31.17 -1.62
C THR A 142 -10.34 -32.01 -0.81
N GLY A 143 -9.21 -31.43 -0.40
CA GLY A 143 -8.08 -32.12 0.22
C GLY A 143 -7.89 -31.85 1.71
N GLY A 144 -8.71 -30.98 2.31
CA GLY A 144 -8.59 -30.56 3.69
C GLY A 144 -7.49 -29.51 3.94
N LEU A 145 -7.31 -29.16 5.21
CA LEU A 145 -6.22 -28.27 5.65
C LEU A 145 -4.87 -28.93 5.35
N GLY A 146 -3.96 -28.19 4.71
CA GLY A 146 -2.68 -28.72 4.26
C GLY A 146 -2.68 -29.31 2.85
N ALA A 147 -3.80 -29.22 2.12
CA ALA A 147 -3.83 -29.56 0.70
C ALA A 147 -2.71 -28.81 -0.06
N PRO A 148 -2.08 -29.45 -1.05
CA PRO A 148 -1.03 -28.81 -1.85
C PRO A 148 -1.54 -27.53 -2.49
N LYS A 149 -0.70 -26.49 -2.43
CA LYS A 149 -0.94 -25.23 -3.13
C LYS A 149 -1.04 -25.49 -4.65
N PRO A 150 -2.08 -24.97 -5.34
CA PRO A 150 -2.17 -25.09 -6.79
C PRO A 150 -0.98 -24.44 -7.49
N ASN A 151 -0.49 -25.06 -8.56
CA ASN A 151 0.60 -24.51 -9.38
C ASN A 151 0.26 -23.09 -9.88
N GLY A 152 1.22 -22.18 -9.75
CA GLY A 152 1.09 -20.78 -10.16
C GLY A 152 0.39 -19.89 -9.14
N CYS A 153 0.16 -20.38 -7.91
CA CYS A 153 -0.45 -19.64 -6.80
C CYS A 153 0.55 -19.34 -5.68
N GLU A 154 1.77 -18.99 -6.07
CA GLU A 154 2.80 -18.45 -5.20
C GLU A 154 2.55 -16.97 -4.92
N TYR A 155 2.95 -16.52 -3.74
CA TYR A 155 3.00 -15.09 -3.45
C TYR A 155 4.27 -14.52 -4.07
N GLU A 156 4.08 -13.59 -5.00
CA GLU A 156 5.15 -12.94 -5.75
C GLU A 156 5.07 -11.42 -5.63
#